data_AF-A0A2G8LHM5-F1
#
_entry.id   AF-A0A2G8LHM5-F1
#
_cell.length_a   1.000
_cell.length_b   1.000
_cell.length_c   1.000
_cell.angle_alpha   90.00
_cell.angle_beta   90.00
_cell.angle_gamma   90.00
#
_symmetry.space_group_name_H-M   'P 1'
#
loop_
_entity.id
_entity.type
_entity.pdbx_description
1 polymer ?
#
loop_
_entity_poly.entity_id
_entity_poly.type
_entity_poly.pdbx_seq_one_letter_code
_entity_poly.pdbx_strand_id
1 'polypeptide(L)'
;MFGYSENSLRTREQLIAGSHYNLGLAFTFDSKMDKAVEHFSAAKKTIEVRVTKLRKMSKKQKKRKNYEEAVNKMKKEITELQELIPDILAKIEDAKESRAEPMARHHLLLINHLRPLQQQVLPRLQSKQSRSRKLQVKRKPDAVAVSDISHLVKRKDEKKDSTMETS
;
A
#
# COMPACT_ATOMS: atom_id res chain seq x y z
N MET A 1 28.43 6.54 -29.53
CA MET A 1 27.46 7.65 -29.58
C MET A 1 27.08 8.02 -28.14
N PHE A 2 27.86 8.87 -27.49
CA PHE A 2 27.51 9.46 -26.19
C PHE A 2 27.52 10.98 -26.37
N GLY A 3 26.45 11.48 -26.98
CA GLY A 3 26.20 12.91 -27.03
C GLY A 3 25.61 13.36 -25.71
N TYR A 4 26.46 13.64 -24.72
CA TYR A 4 26.05 14.54 -23.64
C TYR A 4 26.14 15.96 -24.20
N SER A 5 25.15 16.31 -25.04
CA SER A 5 24.98 17.67 -25.52
C SER A 5 24.72 18.56 -24.31
N GLU A 6 25.64 19.48 -24.10
CA GLU A 6 25.44 20.81 -23.51
C GLU A 6 24.07 21.02 -22.84
N ASN A 7 24.03 20.91 -21.51
CA ASN A 7 23.45 21.90 -20.60
C ASN A 7 23.18 21.32 -19.21
N SER A 8 23.44 22.16 -18.21
CA SER A 8 22.93 22.04 -16.84
C SER A 8 23.71 21.10 -15.92
N LEU A 9 24.78 21.64 -15.31
CA LEU A 9 25.16 21.24 -13.96
C LEU A 9 23.93 21.44 -13.06
N ARG A 10 23.15 20.38 -12.87
CA ARG A 10 22.01 20.38 -11.94
C ARG A 10 22.50 20.91 -10.60
N THR A 11 21.78 21.88 -10.05
CA THR A 11 22.12 22.43 -8.74
C THR A 11 21.99 21.36 -7.67
N ARG A 12 22.75 21.50 -6.57
CA ARG A 12 22.67 20.58 -5.42
C ARG A 12 21.22 20.37 -5.00
N GLU A 13 20.41 21.42 -4.96
CA GLU A 13 19.00 21.35 -4.58
C GLU A 13 18.15 20.54 -5.57
N GLN A 14 18.40 20.64 -6.89
CA GLN A 14 17.72 19.82 -7.90
C GLN A 14 18.08 18.33 -7.78
N LEU A 15 19.34 18.02 -7.47
CA LEU A 15 19.78 16.64 -7.22
C LEU A 15 19.13 16.06 -5.97
N ILE A 16 19.08 16.83 -4.88
CA ILE A 16 18.43 16.41 -3.62
C ILE A 16 16.93 16.18 -3.84
N ALA A 17 16.25 17.12 -4.51
CA ALA A 17 14.83 16.98 -4.84
C ALA A 17 14.55 15.74 -5.70
N GLY A 18 15.35 15.52 -6.76
CA GLY A 18 15.23 14.34 -7.61
C GLY A 18 15.51 13.03 -6.86
N SER A 19 16.47 13.04 -5.93
CA SER A 19 16.78 11.86 -5.11
C SER A 19 15.61 11.49 -4.19
N HIS A 20 15.02 12.48 -3.52
CA HIS A 20 13.83 12.28 -2.71
C HIS A 20 12.62 11.82 -3.54
N TYR A 21 12.42 12.38 -4.73
CA TYR A 21 11.36 11.94 -5.63
C TYR A 21 11.51 10.47 -6.03
N ASN A 22 12.72 10.06 -6.44
CA ASN A 22 13.01 8.68 -6.82
C ASN A 22 12.88 7.71 -5.64
N LEU A 23 13.29 8.12 -4.43
CA LEU A 23 13.04 7.34 -3.21
C LEU A 23 11.54 7.19 -2.94
N GLY A 24 10.75 8.25 -3.12
CA GLY A 24 9.30 8.20 -3.03
C GLY A 24 8.71 7.14 -3.95
N LEU A 25 9.10 7.14 -5.22
CA LEU A 25 8.70 6.11 -6.20
C LEU A 25 9.11 4.70 -5.77
N ALA A 26 10.36 4.52 -5.33
CA ALA A 26 10.82 3.22 -4.85
C ALA A 26 9.98 2.69 -3.69
N PHE A 27 9.61 3.56 -2.73
CA PHE A 27 8.73 3.18 -1.62
C PHE A 27 7.29 2.92 -2.05
N THR A 28 6.78 3.59 -3.10
CA THR A 28 5.46 3.23 -3.66
C THR A 28 5.48 1.82 -4.24
N PHE A 29 6.54 1.40 -4.93
CA PHE A 29 6.67 0.03 -5.45
C PHE A 29 6.83 -1.01 -4.33
N ASP A 30 7.47 -0.63 -3.23
CA ASP A 30 7.62 -1.47 -2.03
C ASP A 30 6.38 -1.42 -1.10
N SER A 31 5.28 -0.80 -1.53
CA SER A 31 4.04 -0.64 -0.74
C SER A 31 4.21 0.09 0.60
N LYS A 32 5.32 0.80 0.81
CA LYS A 32 5.62 1.58 2.02
C LYS A 32 5.11 3.01 1.89
N MET A 33 3.79 3.16 1.89
CA MET A 33 3.13 4.44 1.59
C MET A 33 3.51 5.59 2.53
N ASP A 34 3.74 5.33 3.82
CA ASP A 34 4.21 6.38 4.75
C ASP A 34 5.57 6.95 4.35
N LYS A 35 6.52 6.09 3.97
CA LYS A 35 7.85 6.51 3.50
C LYS A 35 7.77 7.19 2.14
N ALA A 36 6.87 6.74 1.26
CA ALA A 36 6.62 7.41 -0.01
C ALA A 36 6.15 8.85 0.20
N VAL A 37 5.16 9.05 1.08
CA VAL A 37 4.65 10.39 1.45
C VAL A 37 5.75 11.26 2.04
N GLU A 38 6.58 10.73 2.94
CA GLU A 38 7.71 11.45 3.54
C GLU A 38 8.67 11.96 2.47
N HIS A 39 9.10 11.09 1.56
CA HIS A 39 10.09 11.44 0.55
C HIS A 39 9.52 12.35 -0.55
N PHE A 40 8.28 12.16 -1.01
CA PHE A 40 7.65 13.13 -1.90
C PHE A 40 7.49 14.50 -1.24
N SER A 41 7.13 14.54 0.04
CA SER A 41 7.04 15.81 0.79
C SER A 41 8.40 16.50 0.91
N ALA A 42 9.48 15.74 1.14
CA ALA A 42 10.84 16.26 1.18
C ALA A 42 11.30 16.80 -0.20
N ALA A 43 10.94 16.13 -1.29
CA ALA A 43 11.19 16.60 -2.65
C ALA A 43 10.50 17.95 -2.90
N LYS A 44 9.19 18.03 -2.60
CA LYS A 44 8.41 19.28 -2.70
C LYS A 44 9.06 20.42 -1.91
N LYS A 45 9.41 20.19 -0.64
CA LYS A 45 10.01 21.21 0.23
C LYS A 45 11.34 21.71 -0.34
N THR A 46 12.17 20.82 -0.88
CA THR A 46 13.46 21.19 -1.48
C THR A 46 13.27 22.06 -2.72
N ILE A 47 12.26 21.74 -3.55
CA ILE A 47 11.88 22.53 -4.72
C ILE A 47 11.40 23.93 -4.29
N GLU A 48 10.54 24.03 -3.28
CA GLU A 48 10.05 25.32 -2.76
C GLU A 48 11.19 26.20 -2.22
N VAL A 49 12.15 25.61 -1.50
CA VAL A 49 13.36 26.30 -1.04
C VAL A 49 14.19 26.82 -2.23
N ARG A 50 14.34 26.03 -3.29
CA ARG A 50 15.07 26.46 -4.49
C ARG A 50 14.37 27.61 -5.22
N VAL A 51 13.04 27.52 -5.41
CA VAL A 51 12.23 28.57 -6.03
C VAL A 51 12.33 29.88 -5.24
N THR A 52 12.24 29.83 -3.91
CA THR A 52 12.37 31.05 -3.08
C THR A 52 13.77 31.65 -3.16
N LYS A 53 14.84 30.83 -3.20
CA LYS A 53 16.22 31.28 -3.38
C LYS A 53 16.40 31.95 -4.75
N LEU A 54 15.90 31.35 -5.83
CA LEU A 54 15.93 31.90 -7.19
C LEU A 54 15.21 33.26 -7.26
N ARG A 55 14.01 33.37 -6.69
CA ARG A 55 13.25 34.63 -6.63
C ARG A 55 13.98 35.72 -5.84
N LYS A 56 14.73 35.36 -4.78
CA LYS A 56 15.56 36.31 -4.03
C LYS A 56 16.79 36.75 -4.82
N MET A 57 17.43 35.83 -5.55
CA MET A 57 18.61 36.14 -6.37
C MET A 57 18.27 37.04 -7.56
N SER A 58 17.15 36.80 -8.23
CA SER A 58 16.71 37.63 -9.36
C SER A 58 16.48 39.09 -8.96
N LYS A 59 15.88 39.33 -7.77
CA LYS A 59 15.67 40.69 -7.23
C LYS A 59 16.98 41.43 -6.89
N LYS A 60 18.03 40.72 -6.48
CA LYS A 60 19.30 41.32 -6.04
C LYS A 60 20.25 41.68 -7.19
N GLN A 61 20.09 41.10 -8.38
CA GLN A 61 21.10 41.19 -9.45
C GLN A 61 21.01 42.42 -10.37
N LYS A 62 20.20 43.44 -10.08
CA LYS A 62 19.85 44.59 -10.97
C LYS A 62 21.01 45.40 -11.65
N LYS A 63 22.29 45.06 -11.46
CA LYS A 63 23.44 45.85 -11.94
C LYS A 63 24.54 45.06 -12.68
N ARG A 64 24.26 43.88 -13.26
CA ARG A 64 25.29 43.08 -13.98
C ARG A 64 25.14 43.17 -15.51
N LYS A 65 26.26 43.14 -16.24
CA LYS A 65 26.34 43.21 -17.72
C LYS A 65 25.52 42.13 -18.45
N ASN A 66 25.22 41.00 -17.79
CA ASN A 66 24.38 39.91 -18.31
C ASN A 66 23.15 39.63 -17.42
N TYR A 67 22.62 40.68 -16.79
CA TYR A 67 21.49 40.57 -15.86
C TYR A 67 20.26 39.93 -16.51
N GLU A 68 19.88 40.39 -17.71
CA GLU A 68 18.69 39.92 -18.43
C GLU A 68 18.75 38.40 -18.69
N GLU A 69 19.88 37.91 -19.19
CA GLU A 69 20.09 36.50 -19.51
C GLU A 69 20.09 35.64 -18.24
N ALA A 70 20.77 36.09 -17.18
CA ALA A 70 20.80 35.39 -15.89
C ALA A 70 19.40 35.32 -15.24
N VAL A 71 18.64 36.41 -15.30
CA VAL A 71 17.27 36.46 -14.80
C VAL A 71 16.34 35.57 -15.62
N ASN A 72 16.48 35.53 -16.94
CA ASN A 72 15.68 34.66 -17.80
C ASN A 72 15.98 33.19 -17.53
N LYS A 73 17.24 32.80 -17.31
CA LYS A 73 17.61 31.44 -16.87
C LYS A 73 16.96 31.10 -15.51
N MET A 74 17.03 32.01 -14.54
CA MET A 74 16.39 31.80 -13.23
C MET A 74 14.86 31.73 -13.33
N LYS A 75 14.21 32.52 -14.19
CA LYS A 75 12.76 32.47 -14.43
C LYS A 75 12.36 31.14 -15.04
N LYS A 76 13.09 30.67 -16.06
CA LYS A 76 12.88 29.36 -16.70
C LYS A 76 13.01 28.22 -15.70
N GLU A 77 14.05 28.24 -14.86
CA GLU A 77 14.20 27.23 -13.81
C GLU A 77 13.05 27.30 -12.79
N ILE A 78 12.59 28.50 -12.41
CA ILE A 78 11.42 28.65 -11.52
C ILE A 78 10.17 28.03 -12.15
N THR A 79 9.90 28.28 -13.44
CA THR A 79 8.69 27.75 -14.10
C THR A 79 8.72 26.23 -14.16
N GLU A 80 9.83 25.64 -14.60
CA GLU A 80 10.01 24.17 -14.65
C GLU A 80 9.84 23.55 -13.26
N LEU A 81 10.43 24.15 -12.22
CA LEU A 81 10.29 23.66 -10.85
C LEU A 81 8.85 23.79 -10.31
N GLN A 82 8.12 24.82 -10.72
CA GLN A 82 6.72 25.01 -10.30
C GLN A 82 5.78 24.04 -11.00
N GLU A 83 6.05 23.67 -12.26
CA GLU A 83 5.29 22.68 -13.02
C GLU A 83 5.39 21.27 -12.42
N LEU A 84 6.48 20.95 -11.73
CA LEU A 84 6.66 19.66 -11.05
C LEU A 84 5.90 19.54 -9.73
N ILE A 85 5.50 20.65 -9.10
CA ILE A 85 4.84 20.61 -7.78
C ILE A 85 3.47 19.90 -7.84
N PRO A 86 2.58 20.17 -8.81
CA PRO A 86 1.33 19.44 -8.98
C PRO A 86 1.51 17.93 -9.08
N ASP A 87 2.50 17.48 -9.86
CA ASP A 87 2.78 16.05 -10.03
C ASP A 87 3.20 15.41 -8.70
N ILE A 88 4.06 16.08 -7.92
CA ILE A 88 4.48 15.60 -6.60
C ILE A 88 3.31 15.60 -5.62
N LEU A 89 2.42 16.58 -5.68
CA LEU A 89 1.22 16.63 -4.85
C LEU A 89 0.26 15.49 -5.15
N ALA A 90 0.00 15.21 -6.43
CA ALA A 90 -0.80 14.05 -6.85
C ALA A 90 -0.20 12.75 -6.31
N LYS A 91 1.13 12.57 -6.40
CA LYS A 91 1.82 11.40 -5.83
C LYS A 91 1.68 11.28 -4.31
N ILE A 92 1.65 12.39 -3.59
CA ILE A 92 1.41 12.39 -2.14
C ILE A 92 -0.02 11.96 -1.83
N GLU A 93 -0.99 12.47 -2.59
CA GLU A 93 -2.41 12.12 -2.42
C GLU A 93 -2.66 10.64 -2.72
N ASP A 94 -2.19 10.15 -3.88
CA ASP A 94 -2.24 8.74 -4.26
C ASP A 94 -1.68 7.83 -3.15
N ALA A 95 -0.51 8.17 -2.62
CA ALA A 95 0.13 7.39 -1.57
C ALA A 95 -0.66 7.44 -0.24
N LYS A 96 -1.25 8.58 0.10
CA LYS A 96 -2.11 8.71 1.29
C LYS A 96 -3.40 7.92 1.16
N GLU A 97 -4.01 7.92 -0.02
CA GLU A 97 -5.19 7.10 -0.31
C GLU A 97 -4.83 5.62 -0.20
N SER A 98 -3.77 5.17 -0.88
CA SER A 98 -3.31 3.78 -0.83
C SER A 98 -2.97 3.27 0.57
N ARG A 99 -2.59 4.16 1.51
CA ARG A 99 -2.39 3.80 2.92
C ARG A 99 -3.69 3.42 3.64
N ALA A 100 -4.82 4.04 3.30
CA ALA A 100 -6.09 3.85 4.00
C ALA A 100 -6.81 2.54 3.63
N GLU A 101 -6.28 1.80 2.66
CA GLU A 101 -7.13 1.10 1.70
C GLU A 101 -7.31 -0.40 1.88
N PRO A 102 -6.28 -1.23 2.14
CA PRO A 102 -6.45 -2.67 2.02
C PRO A 102 -7.38 -3.28 3.07
N MET A 103 -7.21 -2.90 4.34
CA MET A 103 -7.96 -3.49 5.45
C MET A 103 -9.23 -2.71 5.76
N ALA A 104 -9.24 -1.39 5.59
CA ALA A 104 -10.42 -0.58 5.89
C ALA A 104 -11.52 -0.76 4.84
N ARG A 105 -11.18 -0.83 3.53
CA ARG A 105 -12.17 -1.19 2.49
C ARG A 105 -12.67 -2.61 2.68
N HIS A 106 -11.79 -3.58 2.94
CA HIS A 106 -12.20 -4.97 3.19
C HIS A 106 -13.13 -5.09 4.40
N HIS A 107 -12.82 -4.41 5.50
CA HIS A 107 -13.65 -4.39 6.70
C HIS A 107 -15.02 -3.70 6.46
N LEU A 108 -15.04 -2.58 5.72
CA LEU A 108 -16.26 -1.88 5.37
C LEU A 108 -17.17 -2.72 4.47
N LEU A 109 -16.61 -3.41 3.47
CA LEU A 109 -17.35 -4.34 2.62
C LEU A 109 -17.92 -5.51 3.43
N LEU A 110 -17.14 -6.07 4.36
CA LEU A 110 -17.59 -7.14 5.26
C LEU A 110 -18.77 -6.68 6.12
N ILE A 111 -18.69 -5.46 6.67
CA ILE A 111 -19.77 -4.86 7.47
C ILE A 111 -21.01 -4.62 6.63
N ASN A 112 -20.88 -4.05 5.43
CA ASN A 112 -22.02 -3.66 4.62
C ASN A 112 -22.71 -4.86 3.95
N HIS A 113 -21.99 -5.93 3.62
CA HIS A 113 -22.55 -7.05 2.86
C HIS A 113 -22.76 -8.32 3.69
N LEU A 114 -21.91 -8.63 4.68
CA LEU A 114 -22.04 -9.88 5.46
C LEU A 114 -22.82 -9.72 6.77
N ARG A 115 -22.76 -8.55 7.43
CA ARG A 115 -23.50 -8.30 8.68
C ARG A 115 -25.02 -8.43 8.52
N PRO A 116 -25.65 -7.91 7.45
CA PRO A 116 -27.09 -8.08 7.26
C PRO A 116 -27.49 -9.55 7.06
N LEU A 117 -26.63 -10.34 6.37
CA LEU A 117 -26.86 -11.76 6.16
C LEU A 117 -26.77 -12.57 7.47
N GLN A 118 -25.84 -12.23 8.37
CA GLN A 118 -25.78 -12.85 9.70
C GLN A 118 -27.02 -12.54 10.56
N GLN A 119 -27.53 -11.31 10.51
CA GLN A 119 -28.77 -10.92 11.21
C GLN A 119 -30.03 -11.58 10.66
N GLN A 120 -30.04 -12.01 9.40
CA GLN A 120 -31.16 -12.77 8.82
C GLN A 120 -31.10 -14.27 9.15
N VAL A 121 -29.91 -14.83 9.37
CA VAL A 121 -29.74 -16.27 9.65
C VAL A 121 -29.85 -16.61 11.15
N LEU A 122 -29.48 -15.67 12.03
CA LEU A 122 -29.49 -15.89 13.49
C LEU A 122 -30.85 -15.81 14.23
N PRO A 123 -31.96 -15.23 13.73
CA PRO A 123 -33.23 -15.23 14.45
C PRO A 123 -33.88 -16.62 14.53
N ARG A 124 -33.40 -17.61 13.75
CA ARG A 124 -34.02 -18.94 13.68
C ARG A 124 -33.59 -19.90 14.79
N LEU A 125 -32.61 -19.54 15.62
CA LEU A 125 -32.10 -20.40 16.70
C LEU A 125 -32.55 -19.97 18.10
N GLN A 126 -33.25 -18.84 18.28
CA GLN A 126 -33.64 -18.34 19.60
C GLN A 126 -35.13 -18.48 19.94
N SER A 127 -35.97 -19.09 19.09
CA SER A 127 -37.40 -19.25 19.37
C SER A 127 -37.79 -20.63 19.92
N LYS A 128 -37.09 -21.14 20.94
CA LYS A 128 -37.63 -22.22 21.79
C LYS A 128 -37.21 -22.05 23.25
N GLN A 129 -37.79 -21.07 23.93
CA GLN A 129 -37.85 -21.05 25.39
C GLN A 129 -39.23 -21.59 25.84
N SER A 130 -39.18 -22.80 26.41
CA SER A 130 -40.04 -23.29 27.50
C SER A 130 -41.51 -23.67 27.22
N ARG A 131 -41.73 -24.95 26.93
CA ARG A 131 -42.78 -25.73 27.64
C ARG A 131 -42.19 -27.05 28.13
N SER A 132 -41.64 -27.02 29.34
CA SER A 132 -41.23 -28.22 30.07
C SER A 132 -42.46 -29.03 30.45
N ARG A 133 -42.88 -29.99 29.61
CA ARG A 133 -43.69 -31.12 30.08
C ARG A 133 -42.73 -32.21 30.54
N LYS A 134 -42.76 -32.53 31.83
CA LYS A 134 -42.07 -33.70 32.38
C LYS A 134 -42.64 -34.96 31.71
N LEU A 135 -41.90 -35.52 30.77
CA LEU A 135 -42.09 -36.89 30.32
C LEU A 135 -41.19 -37.77 31.19
N GLN A 136 -41.82 -38.61 32.03
CA GLN A 136 -41.10 -39.68 32.71
C GLN A 136 -40.64 -40.70 31.66
N VAL A 137 -39.33 -40.78 31.46
CA VAL A 137 -38.71 -41.84 30.64
C VAL A 137 -37.96 -42.77 31.58
N LYS A 138 -38.46 -44.01 31.69
CA LYS A 138 -37.74 -45.15 32.28
C LYS A 138 -36.42 -45.33 31.52
N ARG A 139 -35.28 -45.26 32.22
CA ARG A 139 -33.97 -45.55 31.67
C ARG A 139 -33.81 -47.07 31.48
N LYS A 140 -33.30 -47.49 30.32
CA LYS A 140 -32.55 -48.74 30.13
C LYS A 140 -31.09 -48.36 29.83
N PRO A 141 -30.10 -49.17 30.23
CA PRO A 141 -28.70 -48.75 30.24
C PRO A 141 -28.02 -48.89 28.88
N ASP A 142 -27.10 -47.95 28.65
CA ASP A 142 -25.82 -48.01 27.94
C ASP A 142 -25.78 -48.34 26.44
N ALA A 143 -25.67 -47.28 25.64
CA ALA A 143 -25.04 -47.33 24.32
C ALA A 143 -23.70 -46.58 24.39
N VAL A 144 -22.61 -47.34 24.26
CA VAL A 144 -21.22 -46.85 24.25
C VAL A 144 -21.02 -45.87 23.10
N ALA A 145 -20.45 -44.70 23.39
CA ALA A 145 -20.05 -43.73 22.38
C ALA A 145 -18.91 -44.33 21.55
N VAL A 146 -19.15 -44.57 20.25
CA VAL A 146 -18.14 -45.11 19.34
C VAL A 146 -17.16 -43.99 18.98
N SER A 147 -15.95 -44.07 19.53
CA SER A 147 -14.86 -43.11 19.31
C SER A 147 -13.85 -43.56 18.24
N ASP A 148 -14.15 -44.58 17.44
CA ASP A 148 -13.24 -45.08 16.41
C ASP A 148 -13.54 -44.50 15.02
N ILE A 149 -12.63 -43.65 14.55
CA ILE A 149 -12.67 -42.99 13.23
C ILE A 149 -11.52 -43.50 12.33
N SER A 150 -10.96 -44.65 12.68
CA SER A 150 -9.77 -45.26 12.07
C SER A 150 -9.90 -45.54 10.56
N HIS A 151 -11.10 -45.43 10.00
CA HIS A 151 -11.37 -45.56 8.57
C HIS A 151 -11.23 -44.27 7.75
N LEU A 152 -11.07 -43.11 8.39
CA LEU A 152 -11.06 -41.81 7.71
C LEU A 152 -9.65 -41.37 7.26
N VAL A 153 -8.60 -42.07 7.70
CA VAL A 153 -7.22 -41.80 7.28
C VAL A 153 -6.89 -42.63 6.04
N LYS A 154 -7.35 -42.16 4.88
CA LYS A 154 -6.95 -42.69 3.57
C LYS A 154 -5.50 -42.27 3.30
N ARG A 155 -4.54 -43.12 3.66
CA ARG A 155 -3.14 -42.95 3.24
C ARG A 155 -3.04 -43.21 1.73
N LYS A 156 -2.49 -42.22 1.04
CA LYS A 156 -2.08 -42.30 -0.36
C LYS A 156 -0.84 -43.18 -0.41
N ASP A 157 -1.01 -44.47 -0.67
CA ASP A 157 0.13 -45.39 -0.78
C ASP A 157 0.86 -45.17 -2.10
N GLU A 158 2.13 -44.77 -1.98
CA GLU A 158 3.14 -44.82 -3.02
C GLU A 158 3.45 -46.28 -3.36
N LYS A 159 3.33 -46.67 -4.63
CA LYS A 159 3.81 -47.98 -5.11
C LYS A 159 5.33 -48.01 -5.02
N LYS A 160 5.89 -48.95 -4.25
CA LYS A 160 7.32 -49.30 -4.26
C LYS A 160 7.55 -50.60 -5.03
N ASP A 161 8.63 -50.57 -5.82
CA ASP A 161 9.20 -51.66 -6.60
C ASP A 161 9.41 -52.95 -5.81
N SER A 162 9.18 -54.09 -6.48
CA SER A 162 9.58 -55.41 -6.02
C SER A 162 10.52 -56.06 -7.05
N THR A 163 11.82 -56.01 -6.76
CA THR A 163 12.81 -56.97 -7.25
C THR A 163 12.51 -58.34 -6.64
N MET A 164 12.47 -59.39 -7.47
CA MET A 164 12.46 -60.79 -7.05
C MET A 164 13.66 -61.47 -7.70
N GLU A 165 14.69 -61.72 -6.90
CA GLU A 165 15.67 -62.78 -7.15
C GLU A 165 15.11 -64.09 -6.60
N THR A 166 15.14 -65.16 -7.39
CA THR A 166 15.17 -66.53 -6.87
C THR A 166 16.10 -67.38 -7.71
N SER A 167 17.23 -67.76 -7.08
CA SER A 167 18.00 -69.02 -7.15
C SER A 167 18.21 -69.69 -8.51
#